data_AF-I1BUM1-F1
#
_entry.id   AF-I1BUM1-F1
#
_cell.length_a   1.000
_cell.length_b   1.000
_cell.length_c   1.000
_cell.angle_alpha   90.00
_cell.angle_beta   90.00
_cell.angle_gamma   90.00
#
_symmetry.space_group_name_H-M   'P 1'
#
loop_
_entity.id
_entity.type
_entity.pdbx_description
1 polymer ?
#
loop_
_entity_poly.entity_id
_entity_poly.type
_entity_poly.pdbx_seq_one_letter_code
_entity_poly.pdbx_strand_id
1 'polypeptide(L)'
;MSESLSTSDDVESIKNNELLSEIKENEKQLTKTLREQLEQVRKDKALLEADLKIRTKMYETRLQETKNQDVLEQEWMNIEDLNQLKDKLKKLHKKWTEQEARTKKLEFELEMERGHVKILRHDNKALKQMAVDMNAVAEQEEEYISNKLLKRISGLKKEKSELLLQVEQEEEYMTNMLQKKLSQLQREKIDMENSLEQEQEYIVNKLQKQLDSLRGQPHHDNNSGLVSPVISKKSSKEINEIQSTTADMLLTEIAILKNKTTEMEKEFLIKLQQCNKYKSELIQLRKQVGLPTDDIPLDEGIPAVFRTVPPSPGRGGIVRRSTSSSSQRSLASDKNTNIPPLQLDPMDTSPRSSKSPFFW
;
A
#
# COMPACT_ATOMS: atom_id res chain seq x y z
N MET A 1 -17.92 -27.89 31.09
CA MET A 1 -18.13 -26.44 30.97
C MET A 1 -17.13 -25.63 31.81
N SER A 2 -15.95 -26.16 32.13
CA SER A 2 -15.01 -25.51 33.06
C SER A 2 -13.67 -25.09 32.42
N GLU A 3 -13.43 -25.43 31.16
CA GLU A 3 -12.17 -25.09 30.45
C GLU A 3 -12.22 -23.75 29.69
N SER A 4 -13.40 -23.11 29.57
CA SER A 4 -13.56 -21.85 28.83
C SER A 4 -13.38 -20.59 29.67
N LEU A 5 -13.26 -20.69 31.00
CA LEU A 5 -13.04 -19.54 31.89
C LEU A 5 -11.55 -19.23 32.11
N SER A 6 -10.69 -20.26 32.14
CA SER A 6 -9.24 -20.11 32.34
C SER A 6 -8.57 -19.32 31.22
N THR A 7 -9.00 -19.51 29.98
CA THR A 7 -8.39 -18.88 28.81
C THR A 7 -8.72 -17.39 28.67
N SER A 8 -9.82 -16.92 29.29
CA SER A 8 -10.20 -15.50 29.25
C SER A 8 -9.34 -14.66 30.19
N ASP A 9 -9.13 -15.14 31.42
CA ASP A 9 -8.33 -14.45 32.44
C ASP A 9 -6.84 -14.39 32.05
N ASP A 10 -6.33 -15.45 31.40
CA ASP A 10 -4.96 -15.47 30.88
C ASP A 10 -4.74 -14.47 29.75
N VAL A 11 -5.71 -14.31 28.83
CA VAL A 11 -5.64 -13.35 27.73
C VAL A 11 -5.73 -11.91 28.25
N GLU A 12 -6.56 -11.65 29.25
CA GLU A 12 -6.69 -10.34 29.88
C GLU A 12 -5.43 -9.97 30.69
N SER A 13 -4.82 -10.94 31.37
CA SER A 13 -3.53 -10.74 32.04
C SER A 13 -2.40 -10.43 31.06
N ILE A 14 -2.34 -11.09 29.90
CA ILE A 14 -1.32 -10.82 28.87
C ILE A 14 -1.49 -9.39 28.34
N LYS A 15 -2.72 -8.99 28.04
CA LYS A 15 -3.03 -7.65 27.51
C LYS A 15 -2.71 -6.54 28.51
N ASN A 16 -2.98 -6.78 29.80
CA ASN A 16 -2.60 -5.86 30.88
C ASN A 16 -1.07 -5.76 31.04
N ASN A 17 -0.34 -6.85 30.86
CA ASN A 17 1.13 -6.84 30.88
C ASN A 17 1.73 -6.10 29.67
N GLU A 18 1.13 -6.25 28.49
CA GLU A 18 1.51 -5.49 27.28
C GLU A 18 1.27 -3.99 27.47
N LEU A 19 0.08 -3.59 27.95
CA LEU A 19 -0.24 -2.19 28.25
C LEU A 19 0.71 -1.61 29.32
N LEU A 20 1.06 -2.38 30.34
CA LEU A 20 2.01 -1.95 31.36
C LEU A 20 3.43 -1.77 30.78
N SER A 21 3.82 -2.62 29.83
CA SER A 21 5.09 -2.48 29.11
C SER A 21 5.10 -1.24 28.22
N GLU A 22 3.99 -0.97 27.52
CA GLU A 22 3.82 0.20 26.65
C GLU A 22 3.84 1.50 27.46
N ILE A 23 3.16 1.54 28.61
CA ILE A 23 3.19 2.69 29.53
C ILE A 23 4.62 2.94 30.03
N LYS A 24 5.36 1.90 30.43
CA LYS A 24 6.75 2.03 30.88
C LYS A 24 7.68 2.55 29.76
N GLU A 25 7.48 2.08 28.53
CA GLU A 25 8.26 2.56 27.39
C GLU A 25 7.91 4.01 27.05
N ASN A 26 6.62 4.38 27.09
CA ASN A 26 6.18 5.76 26.88
C ASN A 26 6.73 6.70 27.97
N GLU A 27 6.76 6.28 29.23
CA GLU A 27 7.37 7.05 30.33
C GLU A 27 8.89 7.22 30.13
N LYS A 28 9.56 6.18 29.65
CA LYS A 28 10.98 6.22 29.31
C LYS A 28 11.27 7.15 28.13
N GLN A 29 10.41 7.16 27.12
CA GLN A 29 10.51 8.08 25.98
C GLN A 29 10.26 9.52 26.44
N LEU A 30 9.21 9.78 27.22
CA LEU A 30 8.92 11.10 27.77
C LEU A 30 10.08 11.64 28.60
N THR A 31 10.65 10.82 29.49
CA THR A 31 11.82 11.22 30.29
C THR A 31 13.05 11.45 29.43
N LYS A 32 13.25 10.71 28.33
CA LYS A 32 14.31 10.97 27.35
C LYS A 32 14.10 12.33 26.66
N THR A 33 12.91 12.61 26.16
CA THR A 33 12.56 13.89 25.52
C THR A 33 12.75 15.07 26.47
N LEU A 34 12.30 14.93 27.73
CA LEU A 34 12.49 15.97 28.74
C LEU A 34 13.97 16.22 29.05
N ARG A 35 14.80 15.16 29.11
CA ARG A 35 16.26 15.32 29.27
C ARG A 35 16.88 16.04 28.08
N GLU A 36 16.49 15.69 26.85
CA GLU A 36 16.98 16.34 25.64
C GLU A 36 16.59 17.82 25.58
N GLN A 37 15.33 18.16 25.90
CA GLN A 37 14.87 19.54 25.99
C GLN A 37 15.63 20.32 27.07
N LEU A 38 15.84 19.72 28.24
CA LEU A 38 16.57 20.37 29.33
C LEU A 38 18.04 20.59 28.97
N GLU A 39 18.65 19.65 28.27
CA GLU A 39 20.02 19.78 27.76
C GLU A 39 20.11 20.85 26.67
N GLN A 40 19.11 20.97 25.81
CA GLN A 40 19.02 22.04 24.83
C GLN A 40 18.91 23.42 25.50
N VAL A 41 18.03 23.57 26.48
CA VAL A 41 17.88 24.83 27.24
C VAL A 41 19.18 25.21 27.95
N ARG A 42 19.92 24.23 28.49
CA ARG A 42 21.24 24.47 29.10
C ARG A 42 22.26 24.99 28.09
N LYS A 43 22.29 24.42 26.87
CA LYS A 43 23.16 24.89 25.79
C LYS A 43 22.81 26.31 25.36
N ASP A 44 21.52 26.57 25.15
CA ASP A 44 21.03 27.90 24.73
C ASP A 44 21.34 28.95 25.80
N LYS A 45 21.15 28.61 27.08
CA LYS A 45 21.54 29.46 28.20
C LYS A 45 23.04 29.77 28.20
N ALA A 46 23.89 28.76 28.03
CA ALA A 46 25.35 28.95 28.02
C ALA A 46 25.80 29.85 26.86
N LEU A 47 25.17 29.73 25.68
CA LEU A 47 25.42 30.60 24.54
C LEU A 47 25.03 32.06 24.83
N LEU A 48 23.86 32.29 25.44
CA LEU A 48 23.42 33.63 25.82
C LEU A 48 24.33 34.27 26.88
N GLU A 49 24.75 33.50 27.89
CA GLU A 49 25.69 33.98 28.91
C GLU A 49 27.05 34.35 28.31
N ALA A 50 27.54 33.56 27.35
CA ALA A 50 28.77 33.87 26.62
C ALA A 50 28.64 35.15 25.80
N ASP A 51 27.54 35.33 25.06
CA ASP A 51 27.30 36.55 24.26
C ASP A 51 27.20 37.80 25.15
N LEU A 52 26.46 37.70 26.27
CA LEU A 52 26.37 38.79 27.25
C LEU A 52 27.75 39.17 27.80
N LYS A 53 28.58 38.18 28.15
CA LYS A 53 29.92 38.42 28.67
C LYS A 53 30.83 39.10 27.64
N ILE A 54 30.75 38.69 26.38
CA ILE A 54 31.46 39.35 25.27
C ILE A 54 31.00 40.81 25.16
N ARG A 55 29.68 41.05 25.17
CA ARG A 55 29.11 42.38 25.04
C ARG A 55 29.50 43.30 26.21
N THR A 56 29.49 42.81 27.44
CA THR A 56 29.96 43.54 28.63
C THR A 56 31.43 43.94 28.48
N LYS A 57 32.29 43.02 28.06
CA LYS A 57 33.71 43.31 27.84
C LYS A 57 33.92 44.37 26.75
N MET A 58 33.12 44.34 25.68
CA MET A 58 33.14 45.37 24.64
C MET A 58 32.74 46.74 25.18
N TYR A 59 31.70 46.82 26.02
CA TYR A 59 31.30 48.07 26.67
C TYR A 59 32.35 48.60 27.64
N GLU A 60 32.96 47.74 28.47
CA GLU A 60 34.04 48.13 29.37
C GLU A 60 35.24 48.70 28.60
N THR A 61 35.60 48.06 27.48
CA THR A 61 36.69 48.53 26.61
C THR A 61 36.35 49.90 26.04
N ARG A 62 35.14 50.09 25.51
CA ARG A 62 34.69 51.36 24.95
C ARG A 62 34.58 52.49 26.00
N LEU A 63 34.23 52.14 27.23
CA LEU A 63 34.21 53.08 28.36
C LEU A 63 35.63 53.50 28.78
N GLN A 64 36.61 52.60 28.68
CA GLN A 64 38.02 52.99 28.87
C GLN A 64 38.52 53.88 27.73
N GLU A 65 38.12 53.61 26.48
CA GLU A 65 38.47 54.46 25.34
C GLU A 65 37.92 55.88 25.50
N THR A 66 36.69 56.07 26.00
CA THR A 66 36.16 57.42 26.27
C THR A 66 36.89 58.12 27.40
N LYS A 67 37.33 57.41 28.45
CA LYS A 67 38.17 58.01 29.51
C LYS A 67 39.54 58.46 29.00
N ASN A 68 40.09 57.76 28.01
CA ASN A 68 41.32 58.19 27.34
C ASN A 68 41.12 59.45 26.47
N GLN A 69 39.87 59.78 26.13
CA GLN A 69 39.54 61.01 25.40
C GLN A 69 39.72 62.26 26.27
N ASP A 70 39.45 62.16 27.58
CA ASP A 70 39.73 63.22 28.56
C ASP A 70 41.24 63.51 28.69
N VAL A 71 42.08 62.47 28.52
CA VAL A 71 43.55 62.60 28.50
C VAL A 71 44.01 63.31 27.23
N LEU A 72 43.37 63.04 26.09
CA LEU A 72 43.62 63.77 24.85
C LEU A 72 43.30 65.25 25.01
N GLU A 73 42.17 65.62 25.62
CA GLU A 73 41.81 67.02 25.93
C GLU A 73 42.86 67.71 26.82
N GLN A 74 43.41 67.01 27.81
CA GLN A 74 44.53 67.53 28.62
C GLN A 74 45.81 67.69 27.80
N GLU A 75 46.12 66.78 26.88
CA GLU A 75 47.25 66.90 25.96
C GLU A 75 47.10 68.04 24.93
N TRP A 76 45.88 68.50 24.65
CA TRP A 76 45.63 69.67 23.80
C TRP A 76 45.95 70.98 24.52
N MET A 77 45.68 71.04 25.82
CA MET A 77 45.94 72.21 26.66
C MET A 77 47.45 72.44 26.91
N ASN A 78 48.28 71.41 26.73
CA ASN A 78 49.75 71.46 26.91
C ASN A 78 50.55 71.76 25.62
N ILE A 79 49.89 72.14 24.51
CA ILE A 79 50.60 72.44 23.26
C ILE A 79 51.14 73.88 23.29
N GLU A 80 52.45 74.04 23.45
CA GLU A 80 53.11 75.35 23.55
C GLU A 80 53.66 75.88 22.21
N ASP A 81 53.84 75.01 21.19
CA ASP A 81 54.43 75.36 19.88
C ASP A 81 53.48 75.08 18.71
N LEU A 82 53.40 76.05 17.78
CA LEU A 82 52.60 76.01 16.55
C LEU A 82 52.95 74.81 15.65
N ASN A 83 54.20 74.35 15.65
CA ASN A 83 54.61 73.18 14.87
C ASN A 83 54.03 71.88 15.44
N GLN A 84 54.02 71.73 16.77
CA GLN A 84 53.42 70.57 17.45
C GLN A 84 51.90 70.50 17.21
N LEU A 85 51.23 71.66 17.20
CA LEU A 85 49.81 71.76 16.86
C LEU A 85 49.55 71.32 15.42
N LYS A 86 50.36 71.79 14.46
CA LYS A 86 50.24 71.39 13.04
C LYS A 86 50.43 69.89 12.84
N ASP A 87 51.38 69.27 13.53
CA ASP A 87 51.62 67.83 13.42
C ASP A 87 50.51 66.99 14.06
N LYS A 88 49.98 67.42 15.22
CA LYS A 88 48.80 66.79 15.82
C LYS A 88 47.58 66.91 14.89
N LEU A 89 47.34 68.09 14.31
CA LEU A 89 46.25 68.32 13.37
C LEU A 89 46.35 67.42 12.13
N LYS A 90 47.56 67.27 11.54
CA LYS A 90 47.80 66.35 10.43
C LYS A 90 47.53 64.89 10.81
N LYS A 91 47.98 64.45 11.98
CA LYS A 91 47.74 63.08 12.48
C LYS A 91 46.25 62.81 12.67
N LEU A 92 45.51 63.76 13.24
CA LEU A 92 44.06 63.68 13.40
C LEU A 92 43.32 63.67 12.08
N HIS A 93 43.70 64.54 11.14
CA HIS A 93 43.12 64.55 9.82
C HIS A 93 43.32 63.21 9.10
N LYS A 94 44.50 62.60 9.21
CA LYS A 94 44.77 61.26 8.67
C LYS A 94 43.91 60.18 9.35
N LYS A 95 43.77 60.21 10.68
CA LYS A 95 42.87 59.30 11.39
C LYS A 95 41.42 59.48 10.97
N TRP A 96 40.98 60.72 10.80
CA TRP A 96 39.62 61.05 10.38
C TRP A 96 39.33 60.55 8.96
N THR A 97 40.25 60.75 8.01
CA THR A 97 40.08 60.25 6.63
C THR A 97 40.10 58.72 6.58
N GLU A 98 40.95 58.07 7.37
CA GLU A 98 40.94 56.61 7.51
C GLU A 98 39.63 56.09 8.11
N GLN A 99 39.09 56.76 9.14
CA GLN A 99 37.79 56.42 9.72
C GLN A 99 36.65 56.65 8.74
N GLU A 100 36.65 57.76 8.01
CA GLU A 100 35.65 58.06 6.99
C GLU A 100 35.62 56.98 5.89
N ALA A 101 36.79 56.53 5.42
CA ALA A 101 36.90 55.44 4.45
C ALA A 101 36.36 54.10 4.99
N ARG A 102 36.63 53.79 6.26
CA ARG A 102 36.08 52.59 6.93
C ARG A 102 34.57 52.67 7.06
N THR A 103 34.03 53.82 7.45
CA THR A 103 32.57 54.03 7.56
C THR A 103 31.89 53.82 6.22
N LYS A 104 32.41 54.42 5.13
CA LYS A 104 31.88 54.21 3.77
C LYS A 104 31.90 52.74 3.35
N LYS A 105 32.98 52.02 3.67
CA LYS A 105 33.07 50.59 3.39
C LYS A 105 32.03 49.78 4.17
N LEU A 106 31.86 50.05 5.46
CA LEU A 106 30.86 49.39 6.31
C LEU A 106 29.43 49.71 5.87
N GLU A 107 29.15 50.94 5.44
CA GLU A 107 27.85 51.33 4.88
C GLU A 107 27.52 50.54 3.62
N PHE A 108 28.50 50.34 2.73
CA PHE A 108 28.33 49.52 1.54
C PHE A 108 28.06 48.05 1.87
N GLU A 109 28.87 47.45 2.76
CA GLU A 109 28.67 46.07 3.23
C GLU A 109 27.29 45.89 3.88
N LEU A 110 26.84 46.86 4.70
CA LEU A 110 25.52 46.84 5.32
C LEU A 110 24.39 46.86 4.27
N GLU A 111 24.53 47.65 3.21
CA GLU A 111 23.51 47.73 2.16
C GLU A 111 23.46 46.45 1.32
N MET A 112 24.62 45.84 1.03
CA MET A 112 24.68 44.54 0.37
C MET A 112 24.02 43.44 1.20
N GLU A 113 24.32 43.38 2.50
CA GLU A 113 23.69 42.43 3.42
C GLU A 113 22.18 42.64 3.53
N ARG A 114 21.72 43.90 3.57
CA ARG A 114 20.28 44.20 3.51
C ARG A 114 19.64 43.69 2.22
N GLY A 115 20.34 43.78 1.08
CA GLY A 115 19.94 43.19 -0.19
C GLY A 115 19.80 41.67 -0.10
N HIS A 116 20.82 40.97 0.41
CA HIS A 116 20.79 39.53 0.60
C HIS A 116 19.66 39.08 1.52
N VAL A 117 19.44 39.76 2.64
CA VAL A 117 18.33 39.47 3.56
C VAL A 117 16.97 39.63 2.87
N LYS A 118 16.78 40.63 2.00
CA LYS A 118 15.54 40.81 1.23
C LYS A 118 15.30 39.64 0.27
N ILE A 119 16.33 39.21 -0.46
CA ILE A 119 16.25 38.08 -1.39
C ILE A 119 15.93 36.79 -0.64
N LEU A 120 16.69 36.49 0.42
CA LEU A 120 16.48 35.29 1.22
C LEU A 120 15.08 35.25 1.86
N ARG A 121 14.54 36.41 2.29
CA ARG A 121 13.16 36.48 2.78
C ARG A 121 12.13 36.17 1.70
N HIS A 122 12.32 36.69 0.50
CA HIS A 122 11.45 36.41 -0.63
C HIS A 122 11.48 34.93 -0.99
N ASP A 123 12.67 34.34 -1.12
CA ASP A 123 12.84 32.93 -1.46
C ASP A 123 12.28 32.02 -0.36
N ASN A 124 12.49 32.36 0.91
CA ASN A 124 11.90 31.61 2.02
C ASN A 124 10.37 31.64 1.98
N LYS A 125 9.77 32.78 1.62
CA LYS A 125 8.33 32.89 1.43
C LYS A 125 7.85 32.05 0.24
N ALA A 126 8.57 32.10 -0.88
CA ALA A 126 8.25 31.32 -2.07
C ALA A 126 8.34 29.81 -1.82
N LEU A 127 9.38 29.35 -1.13
CA LEU A 127 9.56 27.96 -0.73
C LEU A 127 8.44 27.48 0.20
N LYS A 128 8.03 28.31 1.17
CA LYS A 128 6.89 28.00 2.04
C LYS A 128 5.60 27.89 1.26
N GLN A 129 5.34 28.79 0.31
CA GLN A 129 4.15 28.71 -0.53
C GLN A 129 4.18 27.44 -1.39
N MET A 130 5.30 27.13 -2.03
CA MET A 130 5.46 25.91 -2.83
C MET A 130 5.25 24.64 -2.00
N ALA A 131 5.73 24.61 -0.75
CA ALA A 131 5.52 23.49 0.16
C ALA A 131 4.03 23.32 0.53
N VAL A 132 3.32 24.43 0.77
CA VAL A 132 1.87 24.41 1.03
C VAL A 132 1.11 23.91 -0.20
N ASP A 133 1.43 24.42 -1.38
CA ASP A 133 0.77 24.03 -2.63
C ASP A 133 1.01 22.54 -2.94
N MET A 134 2.25 22.06 -2.72
CA MET A 134 2.60 20.64 -2.89
C MET A 134 1.83 19.75 -1.92
N ASN A 135 1.71 20.14 -0.64
CA ASN A 135 0.93 19.39 0.34
C ASN A 135 -0.56 19.36 -0.03
N ALA A 136 -1.12 20.47 -0.51
CA ALA A 136 -2.52 20.51 -0.94
C ALA A 136 -2.81 19.56 -2.12
N VAL A 137 -1.89 19.47 -3.09
CA VAL A 137 -2.00 18.50 -4.20
C VAL A 137 -1.89 17.07 -3.68
N ALA A 138 -0.96 16.79 -2.76
CA ALA A 138 -0.80 15.46 -2.17
C ALA A 138 -2.07 15.02 -1.41
N GLU A 139 -2.65 15.90 -0.58
CA GLU A 139 -3.91 15.62 0.13
C GLU A 139 -5.06 15.32 -0.85
N GLN A 140 -5.15 16.05 -1.96
CA GLN A 140 -6.16 15.80 -2.99
C GLN A 140 -5.98 14.44 -3.68
N GLU A 141 -4.73 14.04 -3.97
CA GLU A 141 -4.42 12.74 -4.55
C GLU A 141 -4.74 11.60 -3.57
N GLU A 142 -4.40 11.76 -2.29
CA GLU A 142 -4.73 10.80 -1.23
C GLU A 142 -6.24 10.64 -1.05
N GLU A 143 -7.00 11.73 -1.07
CA GLU A 143 -8.46 11.68 -1.00
C GLU A 143 -9.05 10.97 -2.23
N TYR A 144 -8.52 11.25 -3.43
CA TYR A 144 -8.94 10.60 -4.66
C TYR A 144 -8.71 9.08 -4.62
N ILE A 145 -7.51 8.65 -4.19
CA ILE A 145 -7.16 7.24 -4.06
C ILE A 145 -8.06 6.59 -3.01
N SER A 146 -8.23 7.21 -1.85
CA SER A 146 -9.09 6.72 -0.76
C SER A 146 -10.54 6.52 -1.22
N ASN A 147 -11.11 7.50 -1.92
CA ASN A 147 -12.46 7.42 -2.48
C ASN A 147 -12.59 6.28 -3.51
N LYS A 148 -11.57 6.05 -4.33
CA LYS A 148 -11.55 4.96 -5.31
C LYS A 148 -11.48 3.58 -4.64
N LEU A 149 -10.63 3.44 -3.63
CA LEU A 149 -10.52 2.21 -2.85
C LEU A 149 -11.81 1.92 -2.08
N LEU A 150 -12.40 2.92 -1.45
CA LEU A 150 -13.67 2.78 -0.73
C LEU A 150 -14.80 2.31 -1.64
N LYS A 151 -14.91 2.88 -2.85
CA LYS A 151 -15.87 2.41 -3.87
C LYS A 151 -15.62 0.95 -4.25
N ARG A 152 -14.36 0.54 -4.45
CA ARG A 152 -14.02 -0.85 -4.78
C ARG A 152 -14.35 -1.81 -3.64
N ILE A 153 -14.04 -1.45 -2.40
CA ILE A 153 -14.38 -2.23 -1.21
C ILE A 153 -15.90 -2.37 -1.08
N SER A 154 -16.65 -1.28 -1.26
CA SER A 154 -18.11 -1.32 -1.22
C SER A 154 -18.69 -2.22 -2.31
N GLY A 155 -18.14 -2.18 -3.53
CA GLY A 155 -18.51 -3.07 -4.62
C GLY A 155 -18.27 -4.54 -4.27
N LEU A 156 -17.06 -4.86 -3.80
CA LEU A 156 -16.70 -6.22 -3.39
C LEU A 156 -17.56 -6.74 -2.23
N LYS A 157 -17.90 -5.88 -1.27
CA LYS A 157 -18.82 -6.24 -0.17
C LYS A 157 -20.21 -6.59 -0.71
N LYS A 158 -20.71 -5.84 -1.69
CA LYS A 158 -22.00 -6.10 -2.33
C LYS A 158 -21.96 -7.41 -3.12
N GLU A 159 -20.95 -7.60 -3.97
CA GLU A 159 -20.75 -8.85 -4.74
C GLU A 159 -20.64 -10.06 -3.81
N LYS A 160 -19.89 -9.95 -2.71
CA LYS A 160 -19.79 -11.02 -1.69
C LYS A 160 -21.16 -11.35 -1.08
N SER A 161 -21.97 -10.35 -0.77
CA SER A 161 -23.31 -10.55 -0.22
C SER A 161 -24.25 -11.21 -1.21
N GLU A 162 -24.15 -10.84 -2.50
CA GLU A 162 -24.94 -11.45 -3.57
C GLU A 162 -24.56 -12.91 -3.80
N LEU A 163 -23.25 -13.22 -3.81
CA LEU A 163 -22.76 -14.60 -3.91
C LEU A 163 -23.20 -15.46 -2.73
N LEU A 164 -23.16 -14.92 -1.51
CA LEU A 164 -23.64 -15.65 -0.32
C LEU A 164 -25.12 -16.04 -0.49
N LEU A 165 -25.95 -15.10 -0.93
CA LEU A 165 -27.37 -15.35 -1.17
C LEU A 165 -27.60 -16.38 -2.27
N GLN A 166 -26.82 -16.33 -3.35
CA GLN A 166 -26.92 -17.33 -4.42
C GLN A 166 -26.54 -18.73 -3.93
N VAL A 167 -25.47 -18.84 -3.13
CA VAL A 167 -25.06 -20.12 -2.54
C VAL A 167 -26.16 -20.68 -1.63
N GLU A 168 -26.75 -19.86 -0.76
CA GLU A 168 -27.87 -20.28 0.11
C GLU A 168 -29.06 -20.80 -0.72
N GLN A 169 -29.41 -20.13 -1.82
CA GLN A 169 -30.49 -20.56 -2.72
C GLN A 169 -30.17 -21.88 -3.43
N GLU A 170 -28.95 -22.05 -3.90
CA GLU A 170 -28.50 -23.29 -4.55
C GLU A 170 -28.47 -24.46 -3.56
N GLU A 171 -28.01 -24.23 -2.32
CA GLU A 171 -28.03 -25.20 -1.23
C GLU A 171 -29.46 -25.63 -0.87
N GLU A 172 -30.39 -24.68 -0.77
CA GLU A 172 -31.80 -24.96 -0.52
C GLU A 172 -32.42 -25.77 -1.68
N TYR A 173 -32.14 -25.37 -2.93
CA TYR A 173 -32.61 -26.09 -4.11
C TYR A 173 -32.10 -27.54 -4.15
N MET A 174 -30.80 -27.75 -3.92
CA MET A 174 -30.19 -29.07 -3.89
C MET A 174 -30.74 -29.94 -2.77
N THR A 175 -30.91 -29.37 -1.57
CA THR A 175 -31.49 -30.08 -0.42
C THR A 175 -32.92 -30.52 -0.73
N ASN A 176 -33.75 -29.62 -1.27
CA ASN A 176 -35.11 -29.92 -1.69
C ASN A 176 -35.17 -31.00 -2.78
N MET A 177 -34.27 -30.96 -3.77
CA MET A 177 -34.17 -31.97 -4.81
C MET A 177 -33.80 -33.34 -4.24
N LEU A 178 -32.79 -33.39 -3.36
CA LEU A 178 -32.36 -34.62 -2.72
C LEU A 178 -33.45 -35.22 -1.83
N GLN A 179 -34.16 -34.39 -1.05
CA GLN A 179 -35.27 -34.82 -0.21
C GLN A 179 -36.42 -35.40 -1.04
N LYS A 180 -36.75 -34.78 -2.18
CA LYS A 180 -37.76 -35.32 -3.13
C LYS A 180 -37.34 -36.67 -3.70
N LYS A 181 -36.09 -36.81 -4.15
CA LYS A 181 -35.55 -38.08 -4.66
C LYS A 181 -35.53 -39.17 -3.58
N LEU A 182 -35.13 -38.83 -2.36
CA LEU A 182 -35.13 -39.75 -1.23
C LEU A 182 -36.56 -40.25 -0.94
N SER A 183 -37.53 -39.32 -0.89
CA SER A 183 -38.95 -39.65 -0.66
C SER A 183 -39.55 -40.47 -1.81
N GLN A 184 -39.06 -40.30 -3.04
CA GLN A 184 -39.44 -41.13 -4.17
C GLN A 184 -38.88 -42.55 -4.02
N LEU A 185 -37.59 -42.70 -3.75
CA LEU A 185 -36.95 -44.01 -3.55
C LEU A 185 -37.55 -44.78 -2.37
N GLN A 186 -37.92 -44.08 -1.29
CA GLN A 186 -38.62 -44.70 -0.16
C GLN A 186 -40.00 -45.25 -0.58
N ARG A 187 -40.75 -44.52 -1.41
CA ARG A 187 -42.03 -45.00 -1.95
C ARG A 187 -41.84 -46.20 -2.87
N GLU A 188 -40.91 -46.11 -3.83
CA GLU A 188 -40.59 -47.22 -4.73
C GLU A 188 -40.13 -48.48 -3.97
N LYS A 189 -39.35 -48.30 -2.89
CA LYS A 189 -38.95 -49.40 -2.00
C LYS A 189 -40.17 -50.05 -1.34
N ILE A 190 -41.07 -49.25 -0.75
CA ILE A 190 -42.29 -49.77 -0.12
C ILE A 190 -43.15 -50.51 -1.15
N ASP A 191 -43.32 -49.96 -2.36
CA ASP A 191 -44.10 -50.59 -3.42
C ASP A 191 -43.50 -51.94 -3.85
N MET A 192 -42.17 -52.04 -3.96
CA MET A 192 -41.48 -53.30 -4.25
C MET A 192 -41.61 -54.31 -3.11
N GLU A 193 -41.48 -53.88 -1.86
CA GLU A 193 -41.67 -54.74 -0.67
C GLU A 193 -43.10 -55.31 -0.65
N ASN A 194 -44.11 -54.48 -0.88
CA ASN A 194 -45.51 -54.91 -0.98
C ASN A 194 -45.74 -55.90 -2.13
N SER A 195 -45.14 -55.66 -3.29
CA SER A 195 -45.24 -56.58 -4.45
C SER A 195 -44.58 -57.93 -4.13
N LEU A 196 -43.43 -57.91 -3.45
CA LEU A 196 -42.72 -59.12 -3.04
C LEU A 196 -43.53 -59.93 -2.02
N GLU A 197 -44.14 -59.27 -1.03
CA GLU A 197 -45.02 -59.91 -0.05
C GLU A 197 -46.22 -60.57 -0.73
N GLN A 198 -46.88 -59.87 -1.68
CA GLN A 198 -48.00 -60.45 -2.44
C GLN A 198 -47.59 -61.69 -3.26
N GLU A 199 -46.42 -61.66 -3.89
CA GLU A 199 -45.89 -62.83 -4.61
C GLU A 199 -45.58 -63.99 -3.65
N GLN A 200 -44.98 -63.71 -2.50
CA GLN A 200 -44.70 -64.71 -1.47
C GLN A 200 -45.99 -65.33 -0.92
N GLU A 201 -46.99 -64.51 -0.56
CA GLU A 201 -48.30 -64.99 -0.11
C GLU A 201 -48.99 -65.83 -1.19
N TYR A 202 -48.94 -65.41 -2.45
CA TYR A 202 -49.49 -66.17 -3.57
C TYR A 202 -48.82 -67.55 -3.70
N ILE A 203 -47.49 -67.61 -3.62
CA ILE A 203 -46.73 -68.87 -3.67
C ILE A 203 -47.09 -69.76 -2.48
N VAL A 204 -47.11 -69.23 -1.27
CA VAL A 204 -47.47 -69.98 -0.05
C VAL A 204 -48.89 -70.54 -0.18
N ASN A 205 -49.85 -69.72 -0.57
CA ASN A 205 -51.23 -70.15 -0.78
C ASN A 205 -51.35 -71.23 -1.86
N LYS A 206 -50.55 -71.13 -2.93
CA LYS A 206 -50.51 -72.16 -3.99
C LYS A 206 -49.92 -73.48 -3.48
N LEU A 207 -48.81 -73.42 -2.76
CA LEU A 207 -48.16 -74.60 -2.15
C LEU A 207 -49.07 -75.25 -1.11
N GLN A 208 -49.75 -74.45 -0.28
CA GLN A 208 -50.71 -74.94 0.71
C GLN A 208 -51.87 -75.67 0.03
N LYS A 209 -52.47 -75.10 -1.03
CA LYS A 209 -53.51 -75.77 -1.82
C LYS A 209 -53.01 -77.07 -2.46
N GLN A 210 -51.79 -77.09 -2.98
CA GLN A 210 -51.17 -78.31 -3.51
C GLN A 210 -50.98 -79.36 -2.43
N LEU A 211 -50.49 -78.97 -1.25
CA LEU A 211 -50.30 -79.84 -0.08
C LEU A 211 -51.63 -80.40 0.42
N ASP A 212 -52.67 -79.57 0.52
CA ASP A 212 -54.01 -79.98 0.94
C ASP A 212 -54.64 -80.94 -0.09
N SER A 213 -54.42 -80.68 -1.38
CA SER A 213 -54.85 -81.59 -2.46
C SER A 213 -54.10 -82.94 -2.41
N LEU A 214 -52.80 -82.91 -2.11
CA LEU A 214 -51.95 -84.10 -1.90
C LEU A 214 -52.31 -84.87 -0.61
N ARG A 215 -52.76 -84.19 0.44
CA ARG A 215 -53.28 -84.83 1.67
C ARG A 215 -54.71 -85.36 1.52
N GLY A 216 -55.49 -84.79 0.60
CA GLY A 216 -56.89 -85.14 0.37
C GLY A 216 -57.16 -86.18 -0.73
N GLN A 217 -56.17 -86.61 -1.51
CA GLN A 217 -56.32 -87.63 -2.56
C GLN A 217 -55.27 -88.74 -2.49
N PRO A 218 -55.66 -90.03 -2.68
CA PRO A 218 -54.72 -91.07 -3.05
C PRO A 218 -54.26 -90.84 -4.50
N HIS A 219 -52.94 -90.91 -4.71
CA HIS A 219 -52.20 -91.00 -5.98
C HIS A 219 -53.00 -90.81 -7.29
N HIS A 220 -52.73 -89.72 -8.02
CA HIS A 220 -52.55 -89.83 -9.47
C HIS A 220 -51.69 -88.70 -10.05
N ASP A 221 -50.74 -89.12 -10.91
CA ASP A 221 -49.77 -88.34 -11.65
C ASP A 221 -50.33 -87.37 -12.71
N ASN A 222 -49.46 -86.42 -13.09
CA ASN A 222 -49.16 -85.88 -14.44
C ASN A 222 -49.53 -84.42 -14.80
N ASN A 223 -48.46 -83.61 -14.83
CA ASN A 223 -47.82 -83.00 -16.02
C ASN A 223 -48.30 -81.66 -16.65
N SER A 224 -47.27 -80.80 -16.86
CA SER A 224 -47.02 -79.80 -17.94
C SER A 224 -47.72 -78.44 -17.96
N GLY A 225 -46.94 -77.38 -18.27
CA GLY A 225 -47.49 -76.07 -18.68
C GLY A 225 -46.53 -74.87 -18.59
N LEU A 226 -45.69 -74.73 -19.62
CA LEU A 226 -44.73 -73.66 -19.93
C LEU A 226 -45.39 -72.29 -20.22
N VAL A 227 -44.91 -71.14 -19.70
CA VAL A 227 -44.90 -69.84 -20.43
C VAL A 227 -43.91 -68.81 -19.83
N SER A 228 -43.01 -68.28 -20.67
CA SER A 228 -42.47 -66.90 -20.61
C SER A 228 -43.04 -66.15 -21.82
N PRO A 229 -43.27 -64.82 -21.80
CA PRO A 229 -42.18 -63.88 -22.16
C PRO A 229 -42.34 -62.42 -21.64
N VAL A 230 -41.40 -61.58 -22.10
CA VAL A 230 -41.46 -60.11 -22.34
C VAL A 230 -40.62 -59.24 -21.41
N ILE A 231 -39.38 -58.99 -21.85
CA ILE A 231 -38.56 -57.84 -21.47
C ILE A 231 -39.01 -56.64 -22.32
N SER A 232 -39.67 -55.67 -21.70
CA SER A 232 -40.03 -54.40 -22.33
C SER A 232 -38.81 -53.47 -22.35
N LYS A 233 -38.33 -53.13 -23.55
CA LYS A 233 -37.39 -52.03 -23.80
C LYS A 233 -38.07 -50.70 -23.44
N LYS A 234 -37.53 -49.97 -22.46
CA LYS A 234 -37.87 -48.56 -22.19
C LYS A 234 -36.65 -47.65 -22.38
N SER A 235 -36.98 -46.45 -22.87
CA SER A 235 -36.27 -45.16 -22.92
C SER A 235 -34.97 -45.02 -23.74
N SER A 236 -35.12 -44.93 -25.06
CA SER A 236 -34.18 -44.21 -25.95
C SER A 236 -34.47 -42.70 -26.06
N LYS A 237 -35.49 -42.17 -25.37
CA LYS A 237 -35.85 -40.73 -25.38
C LYS A 237 -35.17 -39.92 -24.27
N GLU A 238 -35.03 -40.46 -23.06
CA GLU A 238 -34.42 -39.74 -21.93
C GLU A 238 -32.91 -39.48 -22.14
N ILE A 239 -32.20 -40.40 -22.79
CA ILE A 239 -30.75 -40.24 -23.07
C ILE A 239 -30.49 -39.12 -24.09
N ASN A 240 -31.40 -38.91 -25.06
CA ASN A 240 -31.27 -37.85 -26.05
C ASN A 240 -31.60 -36.45 -25.49
N GLU A 241 -32.56 -36.34 -24.56
CA GLU A 241 -32.87 -35.06 -23.89
C GLU A 241 -31.75 -34.63 -22.94
N ILE A 242 -31.15 -35.57 -22.20
CA ILE A 242 -30.01 -35.28 -21.32
C ILE A 242 -28.77 -34.89 -22.15
N GLN A 243 -28.53 -35.54 -23.29
CA GLN A 243 -27.44 -35.15 -24.20
C GLN A 243 -27.66 -33.77 -24.83
N SER A 244 -28.90 -33.42 -25.20
CA SER A 244 -29.24 -32.08 -25.74
C SER A 244 -29.03 -30.98 -24.70
N THR A 245 -29.53 -31.17 -23.48
CA THR A 245 -29.39 -30.18 -22.39
C THR A 245 -27.93 -30.00 -21.97
N THR A 246 -27.13 -31.06 -21.99
CA THR A 246 -25.68 -30.97 -21.72
C THR A 246 -24.93 -30.25 -22.85
N ALA A 247 -25.32 -30.47 -24.11
CA ALA A 247 -24.76 -29.75 -25.25
C ALA A 247 -25.05 -28.25 -25.20
N ASP A 248 -26.27 -27.86 -24.81
CA ASP A 248 -26.66 -26.45 -24.65
C ASP A 248 -25.89 -25.75 -23.52
N MET A 249 -25.63 -26.46 -22.41
CA MET A 249 -24.74 -25.96 -21.33
C MET A 249 -23.30 -25.77 -21.82
N LEU A 250 -22.76 -26.68 -22.64
CA LEU A 250 -21.41 -26.54 -23.18
C LEU A 250 -21.32 -25.38 -24.20
N LEU A 251 -22.37 -25.15 -24.99
CA LEU A 251 -22.42 -24.02 -25.94
C LEU A 251 -22.47 -22.67 -25.23
N THR A 252 -23.20 -22.57 -24.12
CA THR A 252 -23.24 -21.37 -23.28
C THR A 252 -21.90 -21.13 -22.59
N GLU A 253 -21.24 -22.18 -22.06
CA GLU A 253 -19.89 -22.07 -21.49
C GLU A 253 -18.85 -21.62 -22.54
N ILE A 254 -18.90 -22.17 -23.76
CA ILE A 254 -18.04 -21.73 -24.87
C ILE A 254 -18.27 -20.25 -25.20
N ALA A 255 -19.52 -19.77 -25.14
CA ALA A 255 -19.83 -18.37 -25.37
C ALA A 255 -19.28 -17.47 -24.24
N ILE A 256 -19.41 -17.89 -22.98
CA ILE A 256 -18.84 -17.19 -21.82
C ILE A 256 -17.31 -17.13 -21.91
N LEU A 257 -16.66 -18.26 -22.21
CA LEU A 257 -15.20 -18.34 -22.38
C LEU A 257 -14.70 -17.48 -23.54
N LYS A 258 -15.44 -17.42 -24.66
CA LYS A 258 -15.14 -16.50 -25.76
C LYS A 258 -15.23 -15.05 -25.32
N ASN A 259 -16.31 -14.66 -24.62
CA ASN A 259 -16.43 -13.30 -24.09
C ASN A 259 -15.28 -12.97 -23.14
N LYS A 260 -14.97 -13.87 -22.20
CA LYS A 260 -13.86 -13.71 -21.25
C LYS A 260 -12.51 -13.57 -21.96
N THR A 261 -12.29 -14.32 -23.04
CA THR A 261 -11.08 -14.17 -23.88
C THR A 261 -11.00 -12.77 -24.50
N THR A 262 -12.09 -12.29 -25.11
CA THR A 262 -12.12 -10.93 -25.69
C THR A 262 -11.97 -9.82 -24.64
N GLU A 263 -12.47 -10.05 -23.43
CA GLU A 263 -12.33 -9.11 -22.31
C GLU A 263 -10.89 -9.05 -21.82
N MET A 264 -10.25 -10.20 -21.61
CA MET A 264 -8.81 -10.26 -21.27
C MET A 264 -7.93 -9.62 -22.35
N GLU A 265 -8.26 -9.81 -23.64
CA GLU A 265 -7.56 -9.14 -24.75
C GLU A 265 -7.68 -7.61 -24.67
N LYS A 266 -8.88 -7.09 -24.36
CA LYS A 266 -9.10 -5.65 -24.17
C LYS A 266 -8.34 -5.11 -22.96
N GLU A 267 -8.40 -5.82 -21.83
CA GLU A 267 -7.66 -5.45 -20.62
C GLU A 267 -6.15 -5.42 -20.86
N PHE A 268 -5.61 -6.42 -21.56
CA PHE A 268 -4.21 -6.49 -21.94
C PHE A 268 -3.81 -5.27 -22.80
N LEU A 269 -4.63 -4.90 -23.78
CA LEU A 269 -4.38 -3.75 -24.65
C LEU A 269 -4.34 -2.44 -23.84
N ILE A 270 -5.26 -2.26 -22.89
CA ILE A 270 -5.29 -1.07 -22.02
C ILE A 270 -4.05 -1.03 -21.12
N LYS A 271 -3.65 -2.17 -20.53
CA LYS A 271 -2.44 -2.26 -19.71
C LYS A 271 -1.17 -1.97 -20.49
N LEU A 272 -1.10 -2.43 -21.74
CA LEU A 272 0.01 -2.14 -22.64
C LEU A 272 0.09 -0.64 -22.96
N GLN A 273 -1.05 0.01 -23.27
CA GLN A 273 -1.11 1.46 -23.48
C GLN A 273 -0.67 2.24 -22.23
N GLN A 274 -1.10 1.80 -21.04
CA GLN A 274 -0.73 2.42 -19.78
C GLN A 274 0.78 2.29 -19.51
N CYS A 275 1.38 1.11 -19.75
CA CYS A 275 2.83 0.92 -19.65
C CYS A 275 3.60 1.84 -20.61
N ASN A 276 3.11 2.00 -21.85
CA ASN A 276 3.72 2.88 -22.84
C ASN A 276 3.69 4.35 -22.41
N LYS A 277 2.61 4.77 -21.74
CA LYS A 277 2.50 6.12 -21.16
C LYS A 277 3.53 6.33 -20.06
N TYR A 278 3.59 5.44 -19.07
CA TYR A 278 4.56 5.53 -17.97
C TYR A 278 6.01 5.46 -18.45
N LYS A 279 6.28 4.66 -19.47
CA LYS A 279 7.61 4.57 -20.08
C LYS A 279 8.00 5.88 -20.77
N SER A 280 7.05 6.54 -21.43
CA SER A 280 7.28 7.85 -22.06
C SER A 280 7.54 8.95 -21.02
N GLU A 281 6.77 8.96 -19.93
CA GLU A 281 6.98 9.85 -18.78
C GLU A 281 8.34 9.61 -18.12
N LEU A 282 8.73 8.35 -17.92
CA LEU A 282 10.04 7.98 -17.37
C LEU A 282 11.20 8.47 -18.24
N ILE A 283 11.08 8.31 -19.57
CA ILE A 283 12.06 8.83 -20.53
C ILE A 283 12.16 10.35 -20.42
N GLN A 284 11.02 11.04 -20.29
CA GLN A 284 10.99 12.50 -20.18
C GLN A 284 11.63 12.99 -18.87
N LEU A 285 11.33 12.35 -17.74
CA LEU A 285 11.93 12.66 -16.45
C LEU A 285 13.44 12.41 -16.45
N ARG A 286 13.89 11.28 -17.01
CA ARG A 286 15.33 10.99 -17.13
C ARG A 286 16.05 12.03 -17.98
N LYS A 287 15.45 12.46 -19.10
CA LYS A 287 16.00 13.53 -19.93
C LYS A 287 16.11 14.86 -19.19
N GLN A 288 15.13 15.21 -18.35
CA GLN A 288 15.17 16.44 -17.54
C GLN A 288 16.30 16.44 -16.51
N VAL A 289 16.66 15.27 -15.98
CA VAL A 289 17.72 15.11 -14.99
C VAL A 289 19.08 14.76 -15.63
N GLY A 290 19.15 14.69 -16.97
CA GLY A 290 20.39 14.41 -17.70
C GLY A 290 20.85 12.95 -17.63
N LEU A 291 19.95 12.01 -17.34
CA LEU A 291 20.25 10.58 -17.26
C LEU A 291 20.10 9.88 -18.63
N PRO A 292 20.94 8.87 -18.92
CA PRO A 292 20.83 8.09 -20.16
C PRO A 292 19.52 7.30 -20.24
N THR A 293 19.03 7.11 -21.47
CA THR A 293 17.76 6.41 -21.76
C THR A 293 17.95 5.17 -22.64
N ASP A 294 19.19 4.78 -22.94
CA ASP A 294 19.52 3.70 -23.88
C ASP A 294 19.20 2.31 -23.32
N ASP A 295 19.05 2.20 -22.01
CA ASP A 295 18.63 1.00 -21.27
C ASP A 295 17.11 0.78 -21.33
N ILE A 296 16.34 1.75 -21.81
CA ILE A 296 14.89 1.65 -21.93
C ILE A 296 14.57 1.06 -23.32
N PRO A 297 14.14 -0.21 -23.42
CA PRO A 297 13.97 -0.89 -24.70
C PRO A 297 12.97 -0.14 -25.59
N LEU A 298 13.31 0.11 -26.85
CA LEU A 298 12.36 0.70 -27.81
C LEU A 298 11.38 -0.40 -28.25
N ASP A 299 10.11 -0.20 -27.90
CA ASP A 299 8.90 -0.95 -28.30
C ASP A 299 9.13 -2.23 -29.14
N GLU A 300 9.26 -3.39 -28.48
CA GLU A 300 8.99 -4.68 -29.11
C GLU A 300 7.48 -4.80 -29.31
N GLY A 301 6.98 -4.17 -30.37
CA GLY A 301 5.56 -4.20 -30.70
C GLY A 301 5.04 -5.63 -30.81
N ILE A 302 3.76 -5.82 -30.45
CA ILE A 302 2.94 -7.05 -30.50
C ILE A 302 3.72 -8.32 -30.92
N PRO A 303 3.98 -9.27 -29.99
CA PRO A 303 4.61 -10.54 -30.33
C PRO A 303 3.93 -11.19 -31.54
N ALA A 304 4.69 -11.77 -32.45
CA ALA A 304 4.20 -12.25 -33.75
C ALA A 304 2.97 -13.18 -33.65
N VAL A 305 2.83 -13.89 -32.53
CA VAL A 305 1.70 -14.78 -32.19
C VAL A 305 0.34 -14.05 -32.14
N PHE A 306 0.33 -12.75 -31.82
CA PHE A 306 -0.89 -11.95 -31.66
C PHE A 306 -1.20 -11.03 -32.84
N ARG A 307 -0.45 -11.12 -33.95
CA ARG A 307 -0.71 -10.31 -35.14
C ARG A 307 -1.67 -11.03 -36.09
N THR A 308 -2.88 -10.52 -36.23
CA THR A 308 -3.87 -10.99 -37.21
C THR A 308 -3.54 -10.55 -38.65
N VAL A 309 -2.55 -9.67 -38.84
CA VAL A 309 -2.09 -9.18 -40.14
C VAL A 309 -0.56 -9.09 -40.12
N PRO A 310 0.18 -9.70 -41.08
CA PRO A 310 1.63 -9.63 -41.13
C PRO A 310 2.09 -8.18 -41.39
N PRO A 311 3.18 -7.71 -40.77
CA PRO A 311 3.70 -6.37 -41.02
C PRO A 311 4.22 -6.26 -42.46
N SER A 312 3.85 -5.18 -43.15
CA SER A 312 4.35 -4.86 -44.48
C SER A 312 5.89 -4.86 -44.52
N PRO A 313 6.52 -5.44 -45.56
CA PRO A 313 7.97 -5.47 -45.69
C PRO A 313 8.47 -4.03 -45.96
N GLY A 314 8.99 -3.35 -44.95
CA GLY A 314 9.48 -1.98 -45.16
C GLY A 314 10.04 -1.22 -43.97
N ARG A 315 9.95 -1.72 -42.72
CA ARG A 315 10.57 -1.06 -41.57
C ARG A 315 11.55 -2.01 -40.88
N GLY A 316 12.79 -1.95 -41.32
CA GLY A 316 13.90 -2.72 -40.75
C GLY A 316 14.15 -2.36 -39.30
N GLY A 317 13.99 -3.35 -38.42
CA GLY A 317 14.57 -3.35 -37.08
C GLY A 317 16.01 -3.86 -37.18
N ILE A 318 16.96 -3.03 -36.75
CA ILE A 318 18.38 -3.35 -36.71
C ILE A 318 18.59 -4.51 -35.72
N VAL A 319 18.90 -5.69 -36.25
CA VAL A 319 19.44 -6.81 -35.47
C VAL A 319 20.88 -6.46 -35.10
N ARG A 320 21.13 -5.99 -33.88
CA ARG A 320 22.49 -5.95 -33.33
C ARG A 320 22.83 -7.30 -32.71
N ARG A 321 23.47 -8.14 -33.54
CA ARG A 321 24.27 -9.28 -33.12
C ARG A 321 25.61 -8.76 -32.61
N SER A 322 26.05 -9.18 -31.42
CA SER A 322 27.47 -9.13 -31.02
C SER A 322 27.80 -10.32 -30.11
N THR A 323 28.36 -11.33 -30.76
CA THR A 323 29.46 -12.22 -30.34
C THR A 323 30.66 -11.38 -29.85
N SER A 324 31.59 -11.73 -28.95
CA SER A 324 31.92 -12.84 -28.05
C SER A 324 33.15 -12.37 -27.24
N SER A 325 33.41 -12.90 -26.03
CA SER A 325 34.73 -13.47 -25.65
C SER A 325 34.90 -13.63 -24.13
N SER A 326 34.90 -14.89 -23.72
CA SER A 326 35.80 -15.54 -22.75
C SER A 326 36.90 -14.68 -22.09
N SER A 327 36.99 -14.78 -20.76
CA SER A 327 38.22 -15.22 -20.05
C SER A 327 37.91 -15.57 -18.59
N GLN A 328 38.24 -16.80 -18.21
CA GLN A 328 38.30 -17.27 -16.82
C GLN A 328 39.53 -16.69 -16.11
N ARG A 329 39.37 -16.25 -14.86
CA ARG A 329 40.36 -16.49 -13.80
C ARG A 329 39.72 -16.34 -12.42
N SER A 330 39.93 -17.36 -11.60
CA SER A 330 39.56 -17.46 -10.19
C SER A 330 40.46 -16.58 -9.31
N LEU A 331 39.91 -16.04 -8.20
CA LEU A 331 40.30 -16.34 -6.81
C LEU A 331 39.74 -15.28 -5.81
N ALA A 332 39.11 -15.81 -4.75
CA ALA A 332 39.03 -15.32 -3.37
C ALA A 332 38.46 -13.91 -3.06
N SER A 333 37.38 -13.87 -2.27
CA SER A 333 37.43 -13.65 -0.80
C SER A 333 36.09 -13.13 -0.26
N ASP A 334 35.78 -13.58 0.94
CA ASP A 334 34.57 -13.29 1.72
C ASP A 334 34.31 -11.80 1.97
N LYS A 335 33.03 -11.41 1.98
CA LYS A 335 32.42 -10.78 3.18
C LYS A 335 30.91 -10.61 3.05
N ASN A 336 30.27 -11.27 4.01
CA ASN A 336 28.91 -11.15 4.49
C ASN A 336 28.62 -9.74 5.04
N THR A 337 27.53 -9.09 4.61
CA THR A 337 26.70 -8.22 5.47
C THR A 337 25.29 -8.11 4.89
N ASN A 338 24.35 -8.84 5.51
CA ASN A 338 22.92 -8.58 5.45
C ASN A 338 22.60 -7.22 6.11
N ILE A 339 21.82 -6.38 5.43
CA ILE A 339 21.17 -5.19 5.99
C ILE A 339 19.69 -5.23 5.57
N PRO A 340 18.72 -5.24 6.50
CA PRO A 340 17.30 -5.11 6.17
C PRO A 340 16.88 -3.63 6.07
N PRO A 341 15.77 -3.31 5.38
CA PRO A 341 15.35 -1.94 5.10
C PRO A 341 14.66 -1.27 6.29
N LEU A 342 14.91 0.03 6.45
CA LEU A 342 14.22 0.94 7.36
C LEU A 342 12.77 1.16 6.90
N GLN A 343 11.81 0.77 7.74
CA GLN A 343 10.42 1.23 7.67
C GLN A 343 10.29 2.56 8.43
N LEU A 344 9.85 3.61 7.73
CA LEU A 344 9.32 4.82 8.33
C LEU A 344 7.82 4.84 8.04
N ASP A 345 7.02 4.69 9.09
CA ASP A 345 5.58 4.95 9.07
C ASP A 345 5.27 6.36 9.61
N PRO A 346 4.11 6.93 9.22
CA PRO A 346 3.84 8.37 9.26
C PRO A 346 3.37 8.84 10.63
N MET A 347 3.79 10.06 11.00
CA MET A 347 3.32 10.75 12.19
C MET A 347 1.88 11.24 12.00
N ASP A 348 1.00 10.66 12.83
CA ASP A 348 -0.35 11.12 13.10
C ASP A 348 -0.31 12.48 13.82
N THR A 349 -1.11 13.43 13.34
CA THR A 349 -1.22 14.78 13.90
C THR A 349 -2.51 14.90 14.69
N SER A 350 -2.39 15.31 15.96
CA SER A 350 -3.51 15.73 16.82
C SER A 350 -2.94 16.49 18.04
N PRO A 351 -3.71 17.27 18.81
CA PRO A 351 -4.57 18.40 18.44
C PRO A 351 -4.41 19.61 19.43
N ARG A 352 -5.27 20.63 19.28
CA ARG A 352 -5.73 21.65 20.27
C ARG A 352 -4.92 22.93 20.49
N SER A 353 -5.57 24.07 20.21
CA SER A 353 -5.43 25.30 20.99
C SER A 353 -6.74 25.59 21.73
N SER A 354 -6.69 25.52 23.06
CA SER A 354 -7.74 25.97 23.99
C SER A 354 -7.38 27.36 24.49
N LYS A 355 -8.20 28.36 24.19
CA LYS A 355 -8.17 29.66 24.85
C LYS A 355 -8.83 29.53 26.23
N SER A 356 -8.17 30.05 27.25
CA SER A 356 -8.77 30.40 28.54
C SER A 356 -8.73 31.92 28.73
N PRO A 357 -9.62 32.50 29.56
CA PRO A 357 -9.84 33.94 29.64
C PRO A 357 -9.02 34.55 30.78
N PHE A 358 -8.66 35.83 30.66
CA PHE A 358 -8.24 36.64 31.78
C PHE A 358 -8.93 38.01 31.73
N PHE A 359 -9.61 38.32 32.84
CA PHE A 359 -10.03 39.63 33.30
C PHE A 359 -8.80 40.51 33.61
N TRP A 360 -8.75 41.72 33.06
CA TRP A 360 -9.02 43.02 33.71
C TRP A 360 -8.90 44.14 32.67
#